data_AF-A0A1F8S016-F1
#
_entry.id   AF-A0A1F8S016-F1
#
_cell.length_a   1.000
_cell.length_b   1.000
_cell.length_c   1.000
_cell.angle_alpha   90.00
_cell.angle_beta   90.00
_cell.angle_gamma   90.00
#
_symmetry.space_group_name_H-M   'P 1'
#
loop_
_entity.id
_entity.type
_entity.pdbx_description
1 polymer ?
#
loop_
_entity_poly.entity_id
_entity_poly.type
_entity_poly.pdbx_seq_one_letter_code
_entity_poly.pdbx_strand_id
1 'polypeptide(L)'
;MSAEELGKALTEARIARGLTLRDVERDTRISSKYLQALEQGNLDILPAPVYARAFMRTYAQYLGLNAPAFVQRLPGAKPEPELPPLPEVGREATAPLVSASWLLAGVVVAVLLVIGLVLFWNRGGEGETVTTEPPIGAGAEEVVPPTEENVPLPATTPGVVPDLETHNVLTAISALSEAGLPYLVIEVENEDVPAGTVFQQSPSPGTLAEETTVVTLLVSR
;
A
#
# COMPACT_ATOMS: atom_id res chain seq x y z
N MET A 1 16.52 -4.87 -40.79
CA MET A 1 15.87 -3.55 -40.90
C MET A 1 16.80 -2.52 -40.28
N SER A 2 17.00 -1.37 -40.94
CA SER A 2 17.79 -0.27 -40.39
C SER A 2 17.00 0.52 -39.34
N ALA A 3 17.68 1.38 -38.56
CA ALA A 3 17.01 2.28 -37.61
C ALA A 3 16.02 3.22 -38.31
N GLU A 4 16.36 3.66 -39.53
CA GLU A 4 15.53 4.54 -40.35
C GLU A 4 14.24 3.85 -40.80
N GLU A 5 14.29 2.57 -41.18
CA GLU A 5 13.11 1.78 -41.54
C GLU A 5 12.15 1.61 -40.36
N LEU A 6 12.67 1.40 -39.15
CA LEU A 6 11.87 1.36 -37.93
C LEU A 6 11.26 2.72 -37.63
N GLY A 7 12.03 3.81 -37.76
CA GLY A 7 11.56 5.17 -37.57
C GLY A 7 10.44 5.56 -38.53
N LYS A 8 10.54 5.14 -39.80
CA LYS A 8 9.49 5.33 -40.79
C LYS A 8 8.19 4.61 -40.39
N ALA A 9 8.29 3.36 -39.93
CA ALA A 9 7.13 2.59 -39.47
C ALA A 9 6.46 3.22 -38.23
N LEU A 10 7.24 3.78 -37.29
CA LEU A 10 6.70 4.56 -36.16
C LEU A 10 5.95 5.81 -36.64
N THR A 11 6.55 6.53 -37.59
CA THR A 11 5.96 7.75 -38.17
C THR A 11 4.62 7.45 -38.83
N GLU A 12 4.56 6.42 -39.67
CA GLU A 12 3.35 5.97 -40.36
C GLU A 12 2.25 5.59 -39.35
N ALA A 13 2.59 4.84 -38.31
CA ALA A 13 1.65 4.45 -37.26
C ALA A 13 1.14 5.63 -36.44
N ARG A 14 2.00 6.62 -36.13
CA ARG A 14 1.58 7.86 -35.44
C ARG A 14 0.61 8.67 -36.30
N ILE A 15 0.96 8.88 -37.58
CA ILE A 15 0.14 9.67 -38.51
C ILE A 15 -1.20 8.98 -38.77
N ALA A 16 -1.22 7.65 -38.93
CA ALA A 16 -2.45 6.88 -39.12
C ALA A 16 -3.44 7.04 -37.96
N ARG A 17 -2.94 7.35 -36.76
CA ARG A 17 -3.75 7.62 -35.57
C ARG A 17 -4.06 9.12 -35.35
N GLY A 18 -3.60 9.99 -36.24
CA GLY A 18 -3.82 11.44 -36.16
C GLY A 18 -3.12 12.11 -34.97
N LEU A 19 -2.04 11.50 -34.45
CA LEU A 19 -1.35 11.97 -33.25
C LEU A 19 -0.21 12.93 -33.60
N THR A 20 -0.09 14.02 -32.84
CA THR A 20 1.11 14.87 -32.88
C THR A 20 2.19 14.30 -31.96
N LEU A 21 3.46 14.68 -32.17
CA LEU A 21 4.53 14.31 -31.23
C LEU A 21 4.25 14.82 -29.81
N ARG A 22 3.59 15.98 -29.67
CA ARG A 22 3.20 16.53 -28.36
C ARG A 22 2.16 15.67 -27.64
N ASP A 23 1.23 15.06 -28.37
CA ASP A 23 0.26 14.13 -27.79
C ASP A 23 0.96 12.89 -27.23
N VAL A 24 1.86 12.31 -28.04
CA VAL A 24 2.68 11.17 -27.61
C VAL A 24 3.55 11.56 -26.40
N GLU A 25 4.17 12.74 -26.39
CA GLU A 25 4.99 13.21 -25.27
C GLU A 25 4.17 13.36 -23.98
N ARG A 26 2.98 13.95 -24.06
CA ARG A 26 2.07 14.07 -22.92
C ARG A 26 1.74 12.69 -22.32
N ASP A 27 1.46 11.72 -23.17
CA ASP A 27 0.91 10.43 -22.76
C ASP A 27 2.00 9.41 -22.38
N THR A 28 3.18 9.48 -22.99
CA THR A 28 4.32 8.57 -22.72
C THR A 28 5.41 9.16 -21.83
N ARG A 29 5.39 10.49 -21.60
CA ARG A 29 6.45 11.25 -20.92
C ARG A 29 7.82 11.20 -21.62
N ILE A 30 7.87 10.78 -22.87
CA ILE A 30 9.08 10.82 -23.70
C ILE A 30 9.08 12.14 -24.46
N SER A 31 10.13 12.95 -24.31
CA SER A 31 10.18 14.26 -24.97
C SER A 31 10.03 14.15 -26.49
N SER A 32 9.29 15.09 -27.11
CA SER A 32 9.11 15.17 -28.57
C SER A 32 10.43 15.14 -29.33
N LYS A 33 11.50 15.72 -28.75
CA LYS A 33 12.86 15.67 -29.32
C LYS A 33 13.34 14.24 -29.54
N TYR A 34 13.11 13.35 -28.58
CA TYR A 34 13.56 11.96 -28.64
C TYR A 34 12.61 11.09 -29.47
N LEU A 35 11.31 11.37 -29.43
CA LEU A 35 10.34 10.72 -30.32
C LEU A 35 10.65 11.02 -31.80
N GLN A 36 10.97 12.27 -32.11
CA GLN A 36 11.43 12.67 -33.43
C GLN A 36 12.74 11.98 -33.83
N ALA A 37 13.69 11.87 -32.89
CA ALA A 37 14.95 11.17 -33.13
C ALA A 37 14.71 9.67 -33.45
N LEU A 38 13.78 9.01 -32.75
CA LEU A 38 13.36 7.64 -33.08
C LEU A 38 12.71 7.53 -34.45
N GLU A 39 11.83 8.47 -34.82
CA GLU A 39 11.19 8.53 -36.14
C GLU A 39 12.21 8.74 -37.28
N GLN A 40 13.30 9.44 -37.01
CA GLN A 40 14.39 9.69 -37.96
C GLN A 40 15.46 8.59 -37.95
N GLY A 41 15.38 7.62 -37.02
CA GLY A 41 16.43 6.62 -36.82
C GLY A 41 17.74 7.18 -36.26
N ASN A 42 17.75 8.44 -35.78
CA ASN A 42 18.93 9.11 -35.24
C ASN A 42 19.06 8.84 -33.74
N LEU A 43 19.62 7.68 -33.39
CA LEU A 43 19.73 7.23 -32.00
C LEU A 43 20.82 7.98 -31.20
N ASP A 44 21.69 8.74 -31.86
CA ASP A 44 22.81 9.47 -31.23
C ASP A 44 22.35 10.69 -30.41
N ILE A 45 21.15 11.20 -30.69
CA ILE A 45 20.55 12.34 -29.97
C ILE A 45 20.02 11.94 -28.59
N LEU A 46 19.84 10.64 -28.35
CA LEU A 46 19.27 10.12 -27.10
C LEU A 46 20.19 10.41 -25.89
N PRO A 47 19.63 10.63 -24.69
CA PRO A 47 20.42 11.03 -23.51
C PRO A 47 21.52 10.02 -23.16
N ALA A 48 21.22 8.75 -23.34
CA ALA A 48 22.17 7.65 -23.27
C ALA A 48 21.70 6.53 -24.22
N PRO A 49 22.59 5.79 -24.88
CA PRO A 49 22.23 4.73 -25.83
C PRO A 49 21.31 3.64 -25.22
N VAL A 50 21.43 3.40 -23.91
CA VAL A 50 20.59 2.45 -23.17
C VAL A 50 19.10 2.80 -23.21
N TYR A 51 18.74 4.09 -23.35
CA TYR A 51 17.34 4.52 -23.41
C TYR A 51 16.68 4.23 -24.76
N ALA A 52 17.44 3.95 -25.82
CA ALA A 52 16.89 3.69 -27.15
C ALA A 52 15.91 2.52 -27.14
N ARG A 53 16.24 1.42 -26.42
CA ARG A 53 15.34 0.27 -26.28
C ARG A 53 14.08 0.62 -25.50
N ALA A 54 14.23 1.33 -24.38
CA ALA A 54 13.11 1.69 -23.52
C ALA A 54 12.12 2.59 -24.27
N PHE A 55 12.61 3.65 -24.91
CA PHE A 55 11.77 4.56 -25.68
C PHE A 55 11.15 3.89 -26.91
N MET A 56 11.91 3.04 -27.62
CA MET A 56 11.38 2.25 -28.73
C MET A 56 10.24 1.34 -28.27
N ARG A 57 10.41 0.65 -27.14
CA ARG A 57 9.37 -0.22 -26.55
C ARG A 57 8.12 0.56 -26.20
N THR A 58 8.26 1.60 -25.39
CA THR A 58 7.14 2.42 -24.92
C THR A 58 6.41 3.05 -26.10
N TYR A 59 7.14 3.59 -27.08
CA TYR A 59 6.52 4.27 -28.20
C TYR A 59 5.80 3.29 -29.14
N ALA A 60 6.43 2.16 -29.49
CA ALA A 60 5.77 1.12 -30.28
C ALA A 60 4.52 0.57 -29.59
N GLN A 61 4.57 0.33 -28.27
CA GLN A 61 3.42 -0.13 -27.50
C GLN A 61 2.30 0.91 -27.47
N TYR A 62 2.65 2.18 -27.25
CA TYR A 62 1.71 3.29 -27.29
C TYR A 62 1.00 3.41 -28.64
N LEU A 63 1.73 3.19 -29.74
CA LEU A 63 1.20 3.19 -31.10
C LEU A 63 0.40 1.93 -31.45
N GLY A 64 0.39 0.89 -30.61
CA GLY A 64 -0.31 -0.38 -30.88
C GLY A 64 0.47 -1.32 -31.81
N LEU A 65 1.78 -1.11 -31.93
CA LEU A 65 2.69 -1.94 -32.71
C LEU A 65 3.25 -3.09 -31.84
N ASN A 66 3.84 -4.10 -32.49
CA ASN A 66 4.55 -5.17 -31.80
C ASN A 66 5.88 -4.64 -31.24
N ALA A 67 5.84 -4.09 -30.02
CA ALA A 67 7.01 -3.53 -29.36
C ALA A 67 8.20 -4.51 -29.23
N PRO A 68 8.01 -5.79 -28.84
CA PRO A 68 9.09 -6.78 -28.84
C PRO A 68 9.80 -6.90 -30.19
N ALA A 69 9.04 -6.89 -31.30
CA ALA A 69 9.58 -6.99 -32.65
C ALA A 69 10.42 -5.76 -33.06
N PHE A 70 10.01 -4.56 -32.64
CA PHE A 70 10.75 -3.32 -32.91
C PHE A 70 12.05 -3.25 -32.10
N VAL A 71 12.00 -3.60 -30.82
CA VAL A 71 13.17 -3.59 -29.93
C VAL A 71 14.23 -4.61 -30.37
N GLN A 72 13.82 -5.79 -30.85
CA GLN A 72 14.74 -6.82 -31.35
C GLN A 72 15.46 -6.41 -32.64
N ARG A 73 14.83 -5.54 -33.46
CA ARG A 73 15.40 -5.07 -34.73
C ARG A 73 16.21 -3.79 -34.58
N LEU A 74 16.24 -3.20 -33.39
CA LEU A 74 16.96 -1.94 -33.13
C LEU A 74 18.49 -2.16 -33.23
N PRO A 75 19.20 -1.41 -34.08
CA PRO A 75 20.66 -1.52 -34.20
C PRO A 75 21.37 -1.18 -32.89
N GLY A 76 22.41 -1.93 -32.54
CA GLY A 76 23.23 -1.66 -31.35
C GLY A 76 22.59 -2.03 -30.00
N ALA A 77 21.36 -2.57 -30.01
CA ALA A 77 20.77 -3.16 -28.82
C ALA A 77 21.56 -4.42 -28.42
N LYS A 78 22.40 -4.32 -27.38
CA LYS A 78 22.90 -5.53 -26.71
C LYS A 78 21.69 -6.33 -26.20
N PRO A 79 21.73 -7.67 -26.27
CA PRO A 79 20.74 -8.49 -25.58
C PRO A 79 20.64 -7.99 -24.14
N GLU A 80 19.42 -7.71 -23.68
CA GLU A 80 19.19 -7.52 -22.25
C GLU A 80 19.78 -8.78 -21.59
N PRO A 81 20.61 -8.68 -20.54
CA PRO A 81 20.78 -9.85 -19.69
C PRO A 81 19.37 -10.29 -19.32
N GLU A 82 19.03 -11.56 -19.60
CA GLU A 82 17.82 -12.15 -19.05
C GLU A 82 17.98 -12.08 -17.53
N LEU A 83 17.50 -10.99 -16.95
CA LEU A 83 17.37 -10.90 -15.52
C LEU A 83 16.46 -12.07 -15.16
N PRO A 84 16.86 -12.93 -14.22
CA PRO A 84 15.95 -13.93 -13.70
C PRO A 84 14.65 -13.20 -13.37
N PRO A 85 13.49 -13.79 -13.69
CA PRO A 85 12.21 -13.16 -13.37
C PRO A 85 12.31 -12.70 -11.93
N LEU A 86 12.11 -11.39 -11.70
CA LEU A 86 11.96 -10.89 -10.33
C LEU A 86 10.97 -11.85 -9.67
N PRO A 87 11.25 -12.34 -8.45
CA PRO A 87 10.32 -13.23 -7.78
C PRO A 87 8.95 -12.60 -7.94
N GLU A 88 8.02 -13.30 -8.59
CA GLU A 88 6.67 -12.83 -8.69
C GLU A 88 6.28 -12.61 -7.24
N VAL A 89 6.19 -11.34 -6.82
CA VAL A 89 5.50 -11.00 -5.58
C VAL A 89 4.10 -11.44 -5.92
N GLY A 90 3.80 -12.68 -5.55
CA GLY A 90 2.52 -13.28 -5.75
C GLY A 90 1.57 -12.25 -5.20
N ARG A 91 0.80 -11.61 -6.09
CA ARG A 91 -0.54 -11.26 -5.68
C ARG A 91 -1.11 -12.63 -5.41
N GLU A 92 -1.03 -13.06 -4.16
CA GLU A 92 -1.78 -14.18 -3.66
C GLU A 92 -3.19 -13.84 -4.12
N ALA A 93 -3.63 -14.49 -5.18
CA ALA A 93 -5.01 -14.46 -5.58
C ALA A 93 -5.70 -14.93 -4.31
N THR A 94 -6.37 -14.01 -3.61
CA THR A 94 -7.00 -14.29 -2.32
C THR A 94 -7.94 -15.45 -2.57
N ALA A 95 -7.49 -16.67 -2.27
CA ALA A 95 -8.32 -17.83 -2.36
C ALA A 95 -9.51 -17.54 -1.44
N PRO A 96 -10.75 -17.73 -1.87
CA PRO A 96 -11.89 -17.54 -0.98
C PRO A 96 -11.67 -18.44 0.24
N LEU A 97 -11.56 -17.82 1.42
CA LEU A 97 -11.15 -18.45 2.68
C LEU A 97 -12.09 -19.58 3.14
N VAL A 98 -13.22 -19.76 2.48
CA VAL A 98 -14.15 -20.87 2.70
C VAL A 98 -14.58 -21.41 1.35
N SER A 99 -14.33 -22.69 1.09
CA SER A 99 -14.82 -23.32 -0.13
C SER A 99 -16.36 -23.36 -0.08
N ALA A 100 -17.01 -23.17 -1.23
CA ALA A 100 -18.47 -23.11 -1.34
C ALA A 100 -19.17 -24.35 -0.74
N SER A 101 -18.47 -25.48 -0.64
CA SER A 101 -18.96 -26.71 -0.01
C SER A 101 -19.12 -26.58 1.52
N TRP A 102 -18.25 -25.83 2.20
CA TRP A 102 -18.37 -25.55 3.65
C TRP A 102 -19.51 -24.59 3.96
N LEU A 103 -19.75 -23.61 3.07
CA LEU A 103 -20.92 -22.74 3.18
C LEU A 103 -22.23 -23.52 3.01
N LEU A 104 -22.28 -24.43 2.02
CA LEU A 104 -23.45 -25.27 1.79
C LEU A 104 -23.70 -26.23 2.96
N ALA A 105 -22.64 -26.86 3.51
CA ALA A 105 -22.73 -27.72 4.68
C ALA A 105 -23.21 -26.96 5.93
N GLY A 106 -22.72 -25.74 6.15
CA GLY A 106 -23.16 -24.87 7.24
C GLY A 106 -24.66 -24.53 7.16
N VAL A 107 -25.16 -24.23 5.95
CA VAL A 107 -26.60 -23.96 5.73
C VAL A 107 -27.45 -25.19 6.03
N VAL A 108 -27.02 -26.38 5.61
CA VAL A 108 -27.75 -27.63 5.91
C VAL A 108 -27.81 -27.90 7.41
N VAL A 109 -26.70 -27.72 8.14
CA VAL A 109 -26.67 -27.88 9.60
C VAL A 109 -27.57 -26.85 10.29
N ALA A 110 -27.55 -25.59 9.86
CA ALA A 110 -28.41 -24.55 10.40
C ALA A 110 -29.90 -24.86 10.19
N VAL A 111 -30.28 -25.34 9.00
CA VAL A 111 -31.66 -25.75 8.71
C VAL A 111 -32.08 -26.94 9.58
N LEU A 112 -31.22 -27.95 9.75
CA LEU A 112 -31.49 -29.09 10.64
C LEU A 112 -31.64 -28.67 12.10
N LEU A 113 -30.83 -27.72 12.58
CA LEU A 113 -30.95 -27.15 13.93
C LEU A 113 -32.26 -26.39 14.10
N VAL A 114 -32.68 -25.58 13.13
CA VAL A 114 -33.97 -24.87 13.17
C VAL A 114 -35.13 -25.86 13.19
N ILE A 115 -35.09 -26.89 12.34
CA ILE A 115 -36.12 -27.95 12.34
C ILE A 115 -36.14 -28.66 13.70
N GLY A 116 -34.97 -29.01 14.26
CA GLY A 116 -34.86 -29.63 15.58
C GLY A 116 -35.42 -28.75 16.70
N LEU A 117 -35.12 -27.45 16.70
CA LEU A 117 -35.63 -26.47 17.66
C LEU A 117 -37.14 -26.33 17.58
N VAL A 118 -37.69 -26.24 16.36
CA VAL A 118 -39.14 -26.17 16.13
C VAL A 118 -39.83 -27.43 16.65
N LEU A 119 -39.29 -28.61 16.37
CA LEU A 119 -39.83 -29.88 16.88
C LEU A 119 -39.71 -30.00 18.41
N PHE A 120 -38.63 -29.47 19.00
CA PHE A 120 -38.40 -29.44 20.44
C PHE A 120 -39.38 -28.52 21.17
N TRP A 121 -39.60 -27.30 20.64
CA TRP A 121 -40.61 -26.38 21.17
C TRP A 121 -42.03 -26.91 21.01
N ASN A 122 -42.31 -27.66 19.93
CA ASN A 122 -43.62 -28.27 19.74
C ASN A 122 -43.88 -29.49 20.64
N ARG A 123 -42.89 -29.98 21.42
CA ARG A 123 -43.07 -31.18 22.24
C ARG A 123 -43.67 -30.91 23.62
N GLY A 124 -43.64 -29.67 24.13
CA GLY A 124 -44.07 -29.36 25.52
C GLY A 124 -43.19 -30.08 26.55
N GLY A 125 -42.97 -29.61 27.77
CA GLY A 125 -43.80 -28.76 28.62
C GLY A 125 -44.27 -29.59 29.80
N GLU A 126 -43.53 -29.57 30.92
CA GLU A 126 -43.88 -30.02 32.29
C GLU A 126 -42.63 -29.76 33.16
N GLY A 127 -42.63 -28.72 34.03
CA GLY A 127 -42.68 -28.86 35.51
C GLY A 127 -41.28 -29.14 36.09
N GLU A 128 -40.78 -28.63 37.21
CA GLU A 128 -41.26 -27.85 38.35
C GLU A 128 -39.95 -27.49 39.12
N THR A 129 -39.69 -26.22 39.42
CA THR A 129 -39.61 -25.58 40.76
C THR A 129 -38.57 -26.06 41.80
N VAL A 130 -38.17 -25.08 42.61
CA VAL A 130 -37.60 -25.13 43.98
C VAL A 130 -36.07 -25.11 44.02
N THR A 131 -35.45 -23.94 44.18
CA THR A 131 -35.11 -23.28 45.47
C THR A 131 -34.06 -24.05 46.26
N THR A 132 -32.87 -23.48 46.41
CA THR A 132 -32.35 -23.01 47.71
C THR A 132 -31.07 -22.19 47.51
N GLU A 133 -31.01 -21.09 48.26
CA GLU A 133 -29.97 -20.08 48.39
C GLU A 133 -28.91 -20.54 49.45
N PRO A 134 -28.01 -19.69 50.00
CA PRO A 134 -26.56 -19.50 49.73
C PRO A 134 -25.71 -19.91 50.99
N PRO A 135 -24.58 -19.29 51.45
CA PRO A 135 -23.66 -18.26 50.91
C PRO A 135 -22.12 -18.48 51.22
N ILE A 136 -21.34 -17.43 50.94
CA ILE A 136 -20.11 -16.94 51.65
C ILE A 136 -18.73 -17.34 51.12
N GLY A 137 -17.95 -16.29 50.80
CA GLY A 137 -16.49 -16.28 50.70
C GLY A 137 -16.00 -15.17 49.76
N ALA A 138 -16.25 -13.89 50.05
CA ALA A 138 -15.34 -13.03 50.81
C ALA A 138 -13.88 -13.12 50.32
N GLY A 139 -13.45 -12.13 49.54
CA GLY A 139 -12.08 -12.01 49.05
C GLY A 139 -11.96 -10.94 47.96
N ALA A 140 -12.33 -9.70 48.28
CA ALA A 140 -11.91 -8.55 47.49
C ALA A 140 -10.45 -8.27 47.84
N GLU A 141 -9.53 -8.60 46.93
CA GLU A 141 -8.19 -8.04 46.94
C GLU A 141 -8.10 -7.00 45.83
N GLU A 142 -8.19 -5.77 46.28
CA GLU A 142 -7.98 -4.53 45.56
C GLU A 142 -6.50 -4.44 45.17
N VAL A 143 -6.19 -4.78 43.92
CA VAL A 143 -4.86 -4.54 43.33
C VAL A 143 -4.81 -3.08 42.87
N VAL A 144 -4.22 -2.25 43.72
CA VAL A 144 -3.81 -0.88 43.42
C VAL A 144 -2.72 -0.93 42.34
N PRO A 145 -2.91 -0.37 41.12
CA PRO A 145 -1.81 -0.16 40.21
C PRO A 145 -0.95 1.02 40.71
N PRO A 146 0.38 0.96 40.62
CA PRO A 146 1.24 2.03 41.09
C PRO A 146 1.10 3.25 40.18
N THR A 147 1.06 4.41 40.83
CA THR A 147 1.21 5.78 40.33
C THR A 147 2.04 5.87 39.05
N GLU A 148 1.38 5.99 37.91
CA GLU A 148 1.97 6.63 36.73
C GLU A 148 2.11 8.12 37.03
N GLU A 149 3.35 8.58 36.96
CA GLU A 149 3.75 9.97 37.00
C GLU A 149 3.04 10.70 35.85
N ASN A 150 1.98 11.42 36.22
CA ASN A 150 1.11 12.17 35.33
C ASN A 150 1.90 13.34 34.71
N VAL A 151 2.62 13.06 33.62
CA VAL A 151 3.05 14.08 32.66
C VAL A 151 1.80 14.41 31.83
N PRO A 152 1.33 15.67 31.83
CA PRO A 152 0.10 16.03 31.13
C PRO A 152 0.26 15.75 29.62
N LEU A 153 -0.72 15.06 29.04
CA LEU A 153 -0.80 14.85 27.59
C LEU A 153 -0.68 16.20 26.86
N PRO A 154 0.14 16.31 25.80
CA PRO A 154 0.19 17.53 25.00
C PRO A 154 -1.21 17.81 24.43
N ALA A 155 -1.65 19.07 24.53
CA ALA A 155 -2.98 19.49 24.11
C ALA A 155 -3.22 19.17 22.61
N THR A 156 -3.99 18.12 22.33
CA THR A 156 -4.39 17.72 20.98
C THR A 156 -5.49 18.64 20.46
N THR A 157 -5.12 19.58 19.59
CA THR A 157 -6.08 20.33 18.76
C THR A 157 -6.20 19.61 17.42
N PRO A 158 -7.41 19.20 16.96
CA PRO A 158 -7.58 18.49 15.70
C PRO A 158 -6.94 19.26 14.52
N GLY A 159 -6.13 18.56 13.70
CA GLY A 159 -5.45 19.14 12.54
C GLY A 159 -4.17 19.94 12.83
N VAL A 160 -3.69 19.97 14.07
CA VAL A 160 -2.39 20.56 14.45
C VAL A 160 -1.44 19.44 14.86
N VAL A 161 -0.21 19.45 14.34
CA VAL A 161 0.83 18.47 14.71
C VAL A 161 1.22 18.69 16.19
N PRO A 162 1.01 17.71 17.09
CA PRO A 162 1.39 17.83 18.49
C PRO A 162 2.92 17.79 18.66
N ASP A 163 3.41 18.29 19.80
CA ASP A 163 4.81 18.15 20.19
C ASP A 163 5.04 16.77 20.82
N LEU A 164 5.83 15.94 20.13
CA LEU A 164 6.09 14.55 20.48
C LEU A 164 7.58 14.30 20.67
N GLU A 165 8.43 15.32 20.49
CA GLU A 165 9.85 15.19 20.78
C GLU A 165 10.05 14.90 22.26
N THR A 166 11.06 14.09 22.59
CA THR A 166 11.37 13.60 23.95
C THR A 166 10.34 12.67 24.59
N HIS A 167 9.23 12.37 23.91
CA HIS A 167 8.22 11.42 24.38
C HIS A 167 8.50 9.99 23.92
N ASN A 168 7.97 9.03 24.67
CA ASN A 168 7.99 7.63 24.25
C ASN A 168 7.17 7.45 22.96
N VAL A 169 7.63 6.57 22.08
CA VAL A 169 6.98 6.27 20.80
C VAL A 169 5.51 5.86 20.95
N LEU A 170 5.13 5.14 22.01
CA LEU A 170 3.75 4.72 22.26
C LEU A 170 2.85 5.91 22.59
N THR A 171 3.35 6.84 23.41
CA THR A 171 2.65 8.10 23.72
C THR A 171 2.50 8.95 22.46
N ALA A 172 3.55 9.02 21.63
CA ALA A 172 3.55 9.78 20.39
C ALA A 172 2.52 9.25 19.37
N ILE A 173 2.45 7.93 19.21
CA ILE A 173 1.47 7.26 18.35
C ILE A 173 0.04 7.53 18.83
N SER A 174 -0.20 7.46 20.14
CA SER A 174 -1.54 7.72 20.71
C SER A 174 -2.00 9.15 20.37
N ALA A 175 -1.15 10.15 20.57
CA ALA A 175 -1.47 11.53 20.28
C ALA A 175 -1.74 11.80 18.79
N LEU A 176 -0.99 11.16 17.87
CA LEU A 176 -1.24 11.27 16.43
C LEU A 176 -2.54 10.58 16.00
N SER A 177 -2.85 9.43 16.60
CA SER A 177 -4.12 8.74 16.37
C SER A 177 -5.31 9.57 16.84
N GLU A 178 -5.21 10.22 18.00
CA GLU A 178 -6.24 11.13 18.51
C GLU A 178 -6.39 12.40 17.66
N ALA A 179 -5.28 12.92 17.12
CA ALA A 179 -5.27 14.07 16.21
C ALA A 179 -5.77 13.74 14.80
N GLY A 180 -6.01 12.45 14.48
CA GLY A 180 -6.44 12.00 13.15
C GLY A 180 -5.35 12.11 12.08
N LEU A 181 -4.08 12.13 12.47
CA LEU A 181 -2.95 12.32 11.57
C LEU A 181 -2.26 10.99 11.27
N PRO A 182 -2.07 10.61 9.99
CA PRO A 182 -1.28 9.43 9.65
C PRO A 182 0.18 9.63 10.04
N TYR A 183 0.87 8.55 10.39
CA TYR A 183 2.24 8.63 10.89
C TYR A 183 3.14 7.51 10.34
N LEU A 184 4.45 7.78 10.34
CA LEU A 184 5.50 6.85 9.95
C LEU A 184 6.60 6.85 11.02
N VAL A 185 6.92 5.70 11.59
CA VAL A 185 8.00 5.56 12.58
C VAL A 185 9.25 5.02 11.90
N ILE A 186 10.39 5.67 12.13
CA ILE A 186 11.71 5.28 11.65
C ILE A 186 12.62 5.08 12.86
N GLU A 187 13.07 3.85 13.08
CA GLU A 187 14.06 3.55 14.12
C GLU A 187 15.46 3.91 13.64
N VAL A 188 16.20 4.70 14.42
CA VAL A 188 17.56 5.14 14.15
C VAL A 188 18.41 4.87 15.38
N GLU A 189 19.60 4.31 15.17
CA GLU A 189 20.58 4.10 16.26
C GLU A 189 21.04 5.47 16.77
N ASN A 190 20.77 5.73 18.04
CA ASN A 190 21.07 7.01 18.68
C ASN A 190 21.43 6.76 20.15
N GLU A 191 22.73 6.77 20.45
CA GLU A 191 23.26 6.50 21.79
C GLU A 191 23.00 7.65 22.78
N ASP A 192 22.75 8.86 22.28
CA ASP A 192 22.52 10.06 23.09
C ASP A 192 21.09 10.13 23.63
N VAL A 193 20.17 9.33 23.08
CA VAL A 193 18.74 9.35 23.40
C VAL A 193 18.30 7.96 23.87
N PRO A 194 17.60 7.82 25.02
CA PRO A 194 17.12 6.53 25.51
C PRO A 194 16.28 5.78 24.47
N ALA A 195 16.52 4.49 24.28
CA ALA A 195 15.80 3.68 23.28
C ALA A 195 14.27 3.78 23.42
N GLY A 196 13.58 3.88 22.29
CA GLY A 196 12.12 4.03 22.21
C GLY A 196 11.62 5.47 22.37
N THR A 197 12.50 6.47 22.35
CA THR A 197 12.16 7.89 22.49
C THR A 197 12.18 8.58 21.13
N VAL A 198 11.16 9.38 20.83
CA VAL A 198 11.13 10.23 19.64
C VAL A 198 12.11 11.37 19.85
N PHE A 199 13.16 11.47 19.04
CA PHE A 199 14.13 12.57 19.12
C PHE A 199 13.98 13.59 18.00
N GLN A 200 13.19 13.27 16.97
CA GLN A 200 12.90 14.20 15.89
C GLN A 200 11.55 13.86 15.26
N GLN A 201 10.78 14.90 14.95
CA GLN A 201 9.54 14.78 14.19
C GLN A 201 9.51 15.71 12.98
N SER A 202 8.76 15.31 11.94
CA SER A 202 8.48 16.16 10.78
C SER A 202 7.04 15.91 10.30
N PRO A 203 6.19 16.94 10.16
CA PRO A 203 6.44 18.38 10.33
C PRO A 203 6.72 18.82 11.78
N SER A 204 7.24 20.04 11.96
CA SER A 204 7.52 20.60 13.29
C SER A 204 6.25 20.74 14.14
N PRO A 205 6.36 20.67 15.48
CA PRO A 205 5.24 20.88 16.38
C PRO A 205 4.48 22.19 16.09
N GLY A 206 3.15 22.16 16.23
CA GLY A 206 2.28 23.32 15.99
C GLY A 206 1.95 23.61 14.52
N THR A 207 2.48 22.83 13.58
CA THR A 207 2.16 22.97 12.15
C THR A 207 0.71 22.55 11.90
N LEU A 208 -0.04 23.34 11.12
CA LEU A 208 -1.34 22.92 10.59
C LEU A 208 -1.11 21.85 9.53
N ALA A 209 -1.61 20.64 9.80
CA ALA A 209 -1.48 19.48 8.94
C ALA A 209 -2.87 19.10 8.41
N GLU A 210 -2.98 18.89 7.09
CA GLU A 210 -4.17 18.26 6.52
C GLU A 210 -4.26 16.80 7.00
N GLU A 211 -5.46 16.23 7.06
CA GLU A 211 -5.72 14.85 7.54
C GLU A 211 -4.95 13.75 6.77
N THR A 212 -4.33 14.08 5.63
CA THR A 212 -3.50 13.16 4.83
C THR A 212 -1.99 13.36 5.03
N THR A 213 -1.60 14.32 5.86
CA THR A 213 -0.20 14.67 6.10
C THR A 213 0.45 13.63 7.01
N VAL A 214 1.44 12.91 6.49
CA VAL A 214 2.15 11.88 7.26
C VAL A 214 3.16 12.53 8.20
N VAL A 215 2.99 12.35 9.50
CA VAL A 215 3.96 12.76 10.52
C VAL A 215 5.04 11.69 10.66
N THR A 216 6.27 12.01 10.31
CA THR A 216 7.42 11.12 10.44
C THR A 216 8.05 11.29 11.81
N LEU A 217 8.18 10.20 12.56
CA LEU A 217 8.83 10.14 13.87
C LEU A 217 10.14 9.35 13.76
N LEU A 218 11.25 9.98 14.12
CA LEU A 218 12.53 9.29 14.29
C LEU A 218 12.70 8.90 15.76
N VAL A 219 12.84 7.60 15.98
CA VAL A 219 12.88 6.98 17.31
C VAL A 219 14.23 6.35 17.52
N SER A 220 14.83 6.58 18.68
CA SER A 220 16.08 5.93 19.07
C SER A 220 15.88 4.43 19.26
N ARG A 221 16.84 3.62 18.80
CA ARG A 221 16.90 2.18 19.02
C ARG A 221 18.18 1.82 19.75
#